data_AF-A0A7C2NNG9-F1
#
_entry.id   AF-A0A7C2NNG9-F1
#
_cell.length_a   1.000
_cell.length_b   1.000
_cell.length_c   1.000
_cell.angle_alpha   90.00
_cell.angle_beta   90.00
_cell.angle_gamma   90.00
#
_symmetry.space_group_name_H-M   'P 1'
#
loop_
_entity.id
_entity.type
_entity.pdbx_description
1 polymer ?
#
loop_
_entity_poly.entity_id
_entity_poly.type
_entity_poly.pdbx_seq_one_letter_code
_entity_poly.pdbx_strand_id
1 'polypeptide(L)'
;MSANEISGIIKILSVIMIIVGGLSCFYGFRIFRIIMAVLGFVIGGLLALIAGASTFVAILWGIVGALLLYFLYILAVFLTGAVLGLLLGIILAGLLQAFQAVLVFAILGFILGGIAAVILNKLIIILSTSFFGANWLVSGFLYLFLYNTRKIISQTMGVASIDYLAIALTLIVFVIGVLYQYGFFKGIKEGRSTDEMFREVRANIKSDYTNKTKISGYDELRPVGFGSPSFEGPSNFTNDYRKETPATSNDNYVTQDKPKPEPVSDYEIPQPQKVIDTPRQVQYSSPVSESNTSFTQMATIKVAKVVPQTLKFVPGYLEVIEGADKGRKFKVAGYPTADGNVISIGREEIRGERSYSHIQLLEKTVSRKQAEIIERKGSLYIKNLSETNFTQLNGNEIPVQEVFELNSGDRIKTGEVEFIYRA
;
A
#
# COMPACT_ATOMS: atom_id res chain seq x y z
N MET A 1 5.45 -3.22 56.30
CA MET A 1 6.30 -3.51 55.13
C MET A 1 7.58 -2.71 55.25
N SER A 2 8.74 -3.36 55.21
CA SER A 2 10.03 -2.69 55.32
C SER A 2 10.39 -1.94 54.02
N ALA A 3 11.26 -0.93 54.09
CA ALA A 3 11.72 -0.20 52.91
C ALA A 3 12.36 -1.11 51.84
N ASN A 4 13.00 -2.19 52.28
CA ASN A 4 13.62 -3.19 51.41
C ASN A 4 12.58 -4.04 50.67
N GLU A 5 11.50 -4.44 51.35
CA GLU A 5 10.38 -5.16 50.72
C GLU A 5 9.68 -4.28 49.67
N ILE A 6 9.46 -3.00 49.98
CA ILE A 6 8.84 -2.05 49.04
C ILE A 6 9.73 -1.86 47.80
N SER A 7 11.06 -1.68 47.99
CA SER A 7 12.00 -1.56 46.87
C SER A 7 12.05 -2.85 46.02
N GLY A 8 11.99 -4.02 46.65
CA GLY A 8 11.90 -5.31 45.98
C GLY A 8 10.68 -5.41 45.07
N ILE A 9 9.49 -5.05 45.58
CA ILE A 9 8.26 -5.05 44.79
C ILE A 9 8.31 -4.07 43.63
N ILE A 10 8.83 -2.86 43.86
CA ILE A 10 8.93 -1.84 42.79
C ILE A 10 9.82 -2.34 41.65
N LYS A 11 10.94 -3.01 41.94
CA LYS A 11 11.79 -3.61 40.90
C LYS A 11 11.05 -4.68 40.10
N ILE A 12 10.31 -5.56 40.77
CA ILE A 12 9.52 -6.60 40.12
C ILE A 12 8.45 -5.98 39.21
N LEU A 13 7.69 -5.00 39.71
CA LEU A 13 6.70 -4.27 38.94
C LEU A 13 7.34 -3.55 37.74
N SER A 14 8.51 -2.96 37.92
CA SER A 14 9.24 -2.28 36.84
C SER A 14 9.63 -3.24 35.72
N VAL A 15 10.10 -4.45 36.05
CA VAL A 15 10.40 -5.50 35.06
C VAL A 15 9.14 -5.91 34.29
N ILE A 16 8.01 -6.08 34.98
CA ILE A 16 6.72 -6.40 34.35
C ILE A 16 6.31 -5.26 33.40
N MET A 17 6.42 -4.00 33.82
CA MET A 17 6.11 -2.84 32.97
C MET A 17 6.99 -2.76 31.74
N ILE A 18 8.28 -3.07 31.84
CA ILE A 18 9.19 -3.10 30.68
C ILE A 18 8.76 -4.18 29.68
N ILE A 19 8.46 -5.39 30.17
CA ILE A 19 8.05 -6.51 29.30
C ILE A 19 6.70 -6.22 28.63
N VAL A 20 5.69 -5.86 29.42
CA VAL A 20 4.34 -5.58 28.90
C VAL A 20 4.34 -4.33 28.02
N GLY A 21 5.09 -3.30 28.40
CA GLY A 21 5.26 -2.07 27.64
C GLY A 21 5.92 -2.34 26.28
N GLY A 22 7.01 -3.13 26.26
CA GLY A 22 7.69 -3.51 25.02
C GLY A 22 6.81 -4.34 24.09
N LEU A 23 6.13 -5.37 24.62
CA LEU A 23 5.19 -6.18 23.83
C LEU A 23 4.07 -5.33 23.24
N SER A 24 3.48 -4.43 24.03
CA SER A 24 2.42 -3.52 23.57
C SER A 24 2.92 -2.51 22.54
N CYS A 25 4.15 -2.01 22.70
CA CYS A 25 4.74 -1.00 21.81
C CYS A 25 5.05 -1.55 20.41
N PHE A 26 5.54 -2.79 20.31
CA PHE A 26 6.01 -3.36 19.05
C PHE A 26 5.02 -4.36 18.42
N TYR A 27 4.21 -5.04 19.23
CA TYR A 27 3.27 -6.05 18.75
C TYR A 27 1.81 -5.72 19.09
N GLY A 28 1.55 -4.50 19.56
CA GLY A 28 0.24 -4.05 20.05
C GLY A 28 -0.93 -4.37 19.13
N PHE A 29 -0.88 -3.96 17.87
CA PHE A 29 -1.97 -4.24 16.91
C PHE A 29 -2.26 -5.73 16.71
N ARG A 30 -1.23 -6.59 16.74
CA ARG A 30 -1.40 -8.04 16.57
C ARG A 30 -1.95 -8.68 17.84
N ILE A 31 -1.43 -8.29 18.99
CA ILE A 31 -1.78 -8.83 20.30
C ILE A 31 -3.17 -8.33 20.74
N PHE A 32 -3.59 -7.13 20.34
CA PHE A 32 -4.86 -6.52 20.77
C PHE A 32 -6.06 -7.44 20.55
N ARG A 33 -6.18 -8.09 19.38
CA ARG A 33 -7.28 -9.02 19.13
C ARG A 33 -7.22 -10.28 19.99
N ILE A 34 -6.01 -10.75 20.29
CA ILE A 34 -5.79 -11.90 21.19
C ILE A 34 -6.19 -11.52 22.61
N ILE A 35 -5.82 -10.32 23.09
CA ILE A 35 -6.22 -9.81 24.40
C ILE A 35 -7.76 -9.76 24.49
N MET A 36 -8.46 -9.28 23.46
CA MET A 36 -9.92 -9.26 23.47
C MET A 36 -10.52 -10.66 23.57
N ALA A 37 -9.95 -11.65 22.89
CA ALA A 37 -10.38 -13.05 23.01
C ALA A 37 -10.11 -13.62 24.41
N VAL A 38 -8.93 -13.35 24.99
CA VAL A 38 -8.57 -13.80 26.35
C VAL A 38 -9.48 -13.15 27.40
N LEU A 39 -9.75 -11.85 27.28
CA LEU A 39 -10.70 -11.16 28.15
C LEU A 39 -12.10 -11.74 28.00
N GLY A 40 -12.52 -12.07 26.78
CA GLY A 40 -13.80 -12.73 26.53
C GLY A 40 -13.87 -14.10 27.16
N PHE A 41 -12.78 -14.86 27.13
CA PHE A 41 -12.67 -16.15 27.81
C PHE A 41 -12.81 -16.01 29.32
N VAL A 42 -12.06 -15.07 29.92
CA VAL A 42 -12.09 -14.83 31.37
C VAL A 42 -13.48 -14.37 31.82
N ILE A 43 -14.06 -13.38 31.13
CA ILE A 43 -15.39 -12.84 31.48
C ILE A 43 -16.47 -13.91 31.28
N GLY A 44 -16.47 -14.62 30.15
CA GLY A 44 -17.45 -15.67 29.87
C GLY A 44 -17.39 -16.82 30.88
N GLY A 45 -16.18 -17.28 31.20
CA GLY A 45 -15.98 -18.33 32.21
C GLY A 45 -16.35 -17.86 33.62
N LEU A 46 -15.97 -16.64 34.00
CA LEU A 46 -16.29 -16.07 35.31
C LEU A 46 -17.80 -15.89 35.49
N LEU A 47 -18.51 -15.39 34.48
CA LEU A 47 -19.97 -15.25 34.52
C LEU A 47 -20.67 -16.61 34.69
N ALA A 48 -20.20 -17.65 34.01
CA ALA A 48 -20.74 -18.99 34.16
C ALA A 48 -20.51 -19.57 35.57
N LEU A 49 -19.33 -19.35 36.15
CA LEU A 49 -19.04 -19.74 37.54
C LEU A 49 -19.92 -19.00 38.54
N ILE A 50 -20.09 -17.68 38.37
CA ILE A 50 -20.96 -16.86 39.23
C ILE A 50 -22.42 -17.32 39.12
N ALA A 51 -22.85 -17.76 37.94
CA ALA A 51 -24.18 -18.35 37.73
C ALA A 51 -24.33 -19.78 38.28
N GLY A 52 -23.32 -20.33 38.96
CA GLY A 52 -23.35 -21.65 39.58
C GLY A 52 -23.08 -22.81 38.62
N ALA A 53 -22.54 -22.56 37.43
CA ALA A 53 -22.22 -23.60 36.47
C ALA A 53 -20.98 -24.43 36.91
N SER A 54 -20.91 -25.68 36.46
CA SER A 54 -19.71 -26.52 36.67
C SER A 54 -18.51 -25.99 35.88
N THR A 55 -17.29 -26.36 36.28
CA THR A 55 -16.05 -25.92 35.63
C THR A 55 -16.02 -26.24 34.12
N PHE A 56 -16.55 -27.41 33.72
CA PHE A 56 -16.66 -27.77 32.31
C PHE A 56 -17.56 -26.81 31.52
N VAL A 57 -18.73 -26.46 32.09
CA VAL A 57 -19.66 -25.51 31.48
C VAL A 57 -19.06 -24.10 31.46
N ALA A 58 -18.30 -23.71 32.49
CA ALA A 58 -17.58 -22.45 32.52
C ALA A 58 -16.52 -22.34 31.42
N ILE A 59 -15.79 -23.41 31.11
CA ILE A 59 -14.83 -23.41 30.00
C ILE A 59 -15.55 -23.21 28.66
N LEU A 60 -16.70 -23.87 28.45
CA LEU A 60 -17.50 -23.70 27.23
C LEU A 60 -17.99 -22.25 27.08
N TRP A 61 -18.52 -21.66 28.15
CA TRP A 61 -18.91 -20.25 28.15
C TRP A 61 -17.74 -19.29 28.00
N GLY A 62 -16.56 -19.65 28.49
CA GLY A 62 -15.32 -18.94 28.19
C GLY A 62 -15.03 -18.95 26.69
N ILE A 63 -15.08 -20.10 26.02
CA ILE A 63 -14.83 -20.17 24.56
C ILE A 63 -15.87 -19.34 23.80
N VAL A 64 -17.15 -19.43 24.18
CA VAL A 64 -18.23 -18.60 23.60
C VAL A 64 -17.94 -17.11 23.82
N GLY A 65 -17.54 -16.71 25.02
CA GLY A 65 -17.18 -15.33 25.34
C GLY A 65 -15.96 -14.83 24.56
N ALA A 66 -14.96 -15.68 24.36
CA ALA A 66 -13.76 -15.38 23.58
C ALA A 66 -14.10 -15.11 22.11
N LEU A 67 -14.90 -15.99 21.50
CA LEU A 67 -15.39 -15.83 20.13
C LEU A 67 -16.26 -14.58 20.02
N LEU A 68 -17.19 -14.38 20.96
CA LEU A 68 -18.09 -13.24 20.97
C LEU A 68 -17.30 -11.92 20.99
N LEU A 69 -16.40 -11.70 21.95
CA LEU A 69 -15.60 -10.47 21.98
C LEU A 69 -14.63 -10.34 20.80
N TYR A 70 -14.12 -11.46 20.29
CA TYR A 70 -13.32 -11.46 19.06
C TYR A 70 -14.10 -10.96 17.84
N PHE A 71 -15.41 -11.22 17.74
CA PHE A 71 -16.23 -10.68 16.64
C PHE A 71 -16.81 -9.29 16.95
N LEU A 72 -17.16 -9.03 18.21
CA LEU A 72 -17.77 -7.77 18.64
C LEU A 72 -16.78 -6.59 18.66
N TYR A 73 -15.46 -6.81 18.56
CA TYR A 73 -14.51 -5.68 18.63
C TYR A 73 -14.76 -4.62 17.55
N ILE A 74 -15.17 -5.01 16.33
CA ILE A 74 -15.46 -4.07 15.25
C ILE A 74 -16.67 -3.21 15.62
N LEU A 75 -17.70 -3.86 16.17
CA LEU A 75 -18.91 -3.19 16.65
C LEU A 75 -18.58 -2.24 17.82
N ALA A 76 -17.73 -2.66 18.76
CA ALA A 76 -17.28 -1.81 19.86
C ALA A 76 -16.54 -0.56 19.37
N VAL A 77 -15.67 -0.70 18.36
CA VAL A 77 -14.98 0.45 17.75
C VAL A 77 -15.97 1.38 17.05
N PHE A 78 -16.95 0.82 16.32
CA PHE A 78 -18.01 1.61 15.69
C PHE A 78 -18.81 2.40 16.73
N LEU A 79 -19.32 1.74 17.78
CA LEU A 79 -20.09 2.38 18.86
C LEU A 79 -19.30 3.48 19.57
N THR A 80 -18.03 3.23 19.87
CA THR A 80 -17.15 4.23 20.50
C THR A 80 -17.01 5.46 19.60
N GLY A 81 -16.77 5.26 18.31
CA GLY A 81 -16.72 6.32 17.32
C GLY A 81 -18.04 7.08 17.16
N ALA A 82 -19.15 6.35 17.19
CA ALA A 82 -20.48 6.91 17.01
C ALA A 82 -20.89 7.78 18.22
N VAL A 83 -20.54 7.37 19.45
CA VAL A 83 -20.74 8.19 20.65
C VAL A 83 -19.89 9.46 20.60
N LEU A 84 -18.61 9.36 20.25
CA LEU A 84 -17.74 10.53 20.10
C LEU A 84 -18.24 11.48 19.01
N GLY A 85 -18.66 10.92 17.87
CA GLY A 85 -19.23 11.69 16.78
C GLY A 85 -20.54 12.38 17.15
N LEU A 86 -21.42 11.70 17.90
CA LEU A 86 -22.65 12.27 18.44
C LEU A 86 -22.35 13.48 19.34
N LEU A 87 -21.39 13.33 20.28
CA LEU A 87 -20.98 14.41 21.16
C LEU A 87 -20.42 15.61 20.37
N LEU A 88 -19.56 15.35 19.38
CA LEU A 88 -19.03 16.39 18.49
C LEU A 88 -20.13 17.08 17.68
N GLY A 89 -21.12 16.33 17.20
CA GLY A 89 -22.27 16.88 16.48
C GLY A 89 -23.09 17.82 17.37
N ILE A 90 -23.35 17.44 18.62
CA ILE A 90 -24.05 18.30 19.59
C ILE A 90 -23.24 19.56 19.88
N ILE A 91 -21.94 19.43 20.14
CA ILE A 91 -21.04 20.57 20.38
C ILE A 91 -21.04 21.52 19.17
N LEU A 92 -20.95 20.98 17.96
CA LEU A 92 -20.96 21.77 16.73
C LEU A 92 -22.29 22.52 16.53
N ALA A 93 -23.43 21.87 16.81
CA ALA A 93 -24.73 22.53 16.75
C ALA A 93 -24.82 23.71 17.74
N GLY A 94 -24.26 23.56 18.95
CA GLY A 94 -24.16 24.64 19.92
C GLY A 94 -23.26 25.78 19.45
N LEU A 95 -22.09 25.46 18.88
CA LEU A 95 -21.15 26.45 18.34
C LEU A 95 -21.74 27.24 17.16
N LEU A 96 -22.52 26.58 16.31
CA LEU A 96 -23.20 27.21 15.17
C LEU A 96 -24.54 27.87 15.57
N GLN A 97 -24.92 27.84 16.85
CA GLN A 97 -26.19 28.34 17.38
C GLN A 97 -27.43 27.72 16.66
N ALA A 98 -27.27 26.54 16.07
CA ALA A 98 -28.29 25.85 15.28
C ALA A 98 -29.14 24.92 16.16
N PHE A 99 -29.76 25.46 17.21
CA PHE A 99 -30.47 24.67 18.23
C PHE A 99 -31.61 23.82 17.66
N GLN A 100 -32.30 24.32 16.64
CA GLN A 100 -33.39 23.59 15.96
C GLN A 100 -32.88 22.38 15.16
N ALA A 101 -31.59 22.36 14.81
CA ALA A 101 -30.94 21.31 14.03
C ALA A 101 -30.05 20.39 14.88
N VAL A 102 -30.04 20.51 16.22
CA VAL A 102 -29.17 19.70 17.11
C VAL A 102 -29.30 18.21 16.85
N LEU A 103 -30.53 17.74 16.63
CA LEU A 103 -30.79 16.33 16.36
C LEU A 103 -30.19 15.87 15.01
N VAL A 104 -30.24 16.74 13.99
CA VAL A 104 -29.62 16.47 12.68
C VAL A 104 -28.11 16.38 12.81
N PHE A 105 -27.48 17.34 13.48
CA PHE A 105 -26.02 17.32 13.71
C PHE A 105 -25.58 16.14 14.58
N ALA A 106 -26.38 15.77 15.59
CA ALA A 106 -26.11 14.61 16.43
C ALA A 106 -26.16 13.29 15.63
N ILE A 107 -27.16 13.11 14.77
CA ILE A 107 -27.28 11.92 13.91
C ILE A 107 -26.14 11.88 12.88
N LEU A 108 -25.87 13.00 12.21
CA LEU A 108 -24.75 13.08 11.25
C LEU A 108 -23.43 12.77 11.95
N GLY A 109 -23.21 13.35 13.12
CA GLY A 109 -22.05 13.07 13.96
C GLY A 109 -21.95 11.59 14.33
N PHE A 110 -23.04 10.97 14.76
CA PHE A 110 -23.09 9.54 15.10
C PHE A 110 -22.67 8.65 13.92
N ILE A 111 -23.27 8.87 12.75
CA ILE A 111 -22.98 8.07 11.54
C ILE A 111 -21.54 8.29 11.09
N LEU A 112 -21.12 9.55 10.92
CA LEU A 112 -19.78 9.91 10.46
C LEU A 112 -18.70 9.44 11.44
N GLY A 113 -18.93 9.60 12.74
CA GLY A 113 -18.02 9.17 13.80
C GLY A 113 -17.86 7.65 13.83
N GLY A 114 -18.96 6.90 13.71
CA GLY A 114 -18.93 5.44 13.65
C GLY A 114 -18.16 4.92 12.42
N ILE A 115 -18.47 5.46 11.24
CA ILE A 115 -17.78 5.11 9.99
C ILE A 115 -16.28 5.46 10.08
N ALA A 116 -15.95 6.68 10.52
CA ALA A 116 -14.57 7.12 10.68
C ALA A 116 -13.79 6.22 11.64
N ALA A 117 -14.37 5.82 12.77
CA ALA A 117 -13.71 4.92 13.72
C ALA A 117 -13.42 3.54 13.14
N VAL A 118 -14.34 2.95 12.36
CA VAL A 118 -14.08 1.66 11.69
C VAL A 118 -12.97 1.77 10.65
N ILE A 119 -12.95 2.85 9.87
CA ILE A 119 -11.91 3.12 8.88
C ILE A 119 -10.56 3.27 9.57
N LEU A 120 -10.50 4.13 10.60
CA LEU A 120 -9.29 4.48 11.33
C LEU A 120 -8.87 3.43 12.37
N ASN A 121 -9.63 2.33 12.57
CA ASN A 121 -9.42 1.43 13.71
C ASN A 121 -7.98 0.91 13.86
N LYS A 122 -7.30 0.60 12.75
CA LYS A 122 -5.94 0.06 12.77
C LYS A 122 -4.95 1.15 13.12
N LEU A 123 -5.12 2.35 12.57
CA LEU A 123 -4.33 3.53 12.93
C LEU A 123 -4.48 3.84 14.42
N ILE A 124 -5.72 3.89 14.92
CA ILE A 124 -6.02 4.18 16.32
C ILE A 124 -5.37 3.13 17.22
N ILE A 125 -5.55 1.83 16.94
CA ILE A 125 -4.95 0.76 17.73
C ILE A 125 -3.42 0.87 17.73
N ILE A 126 -2.78 1.10 16.59
CA ILE A 126 -1.31 1.22 16.50
C ILE A 126 -0.82 2.43 17.29
N LEU A 127 -1.45 3.60 17.12
CA LEU A 127 -1.07 4.83 17.82
C LEU A 127 -1.25 4.67 19.33
N SER A 128 -2.42 4.19 19.77
CA SER A 128 -2.69 3.98 21.20
C SER A 128 -1.75 2.96 21.82
N THR A 129 -1.57 1.78 21.20
CA THR A 129 -0.72 0.71 21.77
C THR A 129 0.77 1.09 21.77
N SER A 130 1.23 1.79 20.73
CA SER A 130 2.61 2.33 20.69
C SER A 130 2.82 3.37 21.79
N PHE A 131 1.88 4.27 22.00
CA PHE A 131 2.02 5.35 22.99
C PHE A 131 2.01 4.80 24.43
N PHE A 132 1.00 4.00 24.78
CA PHE A 132 0.93 3.39 26.12
C PHE A 132 2.09 2.43 26.36
N GLY A 133 2.48 1.65 25.35
CA GLY A 133 3.61 0.74 25.42
C GLY A 133 4.94 1.48 25.65
N ALA A 134 5.19 2.56 24.90
CA ALA A 134 6.36 3.41 25.06
C ALA A 134 6.41 4.03 26.47
N ASN A 135 5.28 4.56 26.95
CA ASN A 135 5.21 5.16 28.28
C ASN A 135 5.48 4.15 29.39
N TRP A 136 4.93 2.93 29.29
CA TRP A 136 5.17 1.86 30.26
C TRP A 136 6.61 1.35 30.22
N LEU A 137 7.17 1.21 29.03
CA LEU A 137 8.56 0.77 28.84
C LEU A 137 9.54 1.78 29.44
N VAL A 138 9.40 3.07 29.09
CA VAL A 138 10.27 4.14 29.58
C VAL A 138 10.09 4.32 31.09
N SER A 139 8.85 4.39 31.57
CA SER A 139 8.58 4.51 33.01
C SER A 139 9.17 3.32 33.79
N GLY A 140 8.94 2.09 33.32
CA GLY A 140 9.51 0.89 33.92
C GLY A 140 11.04 0.91 33.93
N PHE A 141 11.68 1.36 32.85
CA PHE A 141 13.14 1.51 32.80
C PHE A 141 13.65 2.56 33.81
N LEU A 142 13.01 3.72 33.87
CA LEU A 142 13.36 4.78 34.83
C LEU A 142 13.16 4.30 36.28
N TYR A 143 12.08 3.58 36.58
CA TYR A 143 11.87 3.02 37.93
C TYR A 143 12.83 1.86 38.24
N LEU A 144 13.26 1.05 37.26
CA LEU A 144 14.21 -0.03 37.54
C LEU A 144 15.62 0.51 37.83
N PHE A 145 16.10 1.43 37.00
CA PHE A 145 17.50 1.89 37.03
C PHE A 145 17.72 3.17 37.81
N LEU A 146 16.72 4.05 37.83
CA LEU A 146 16.83 5.34 38.47
C LEU A 146 15.98 5.45 39.72
N TYR A 147 15.31 4.41 40.25
CA TYR A 147 14.51 4.59 41.48
C TYR A 147 15.32 5.12 42.67
N ASN A 148 16.51 4.58 42.91
CA ASN A 148 17.37 5.05 44.00
C ASN A 148 18.04 6.39 43.65
N THR A 149 18.40 6.58 42.38
CA THR A 149 19.09 7.78 41.87
C THR A 149 18.15 8.95 41.64
N ARG A 150 16.85 8.74 41.39
CA ARG A 150 15.83 9.76 41.11
C ARG A 150 15.65 10.66 42.31
N LYS A 151 15.79 10.13 43.54
CA LYS A 151 15.78 10.92 44.78
C LYS A 151 16.99 11.86 44.88
N ILE A 152 18.16 11.41 44.42
CA ILE A 152 19.41 12.19 44.43
C ILE A 152 19.41 13.21 43.27
N ILE A 153 19.09 12.76 42.05
CA ILE A 153 19.03 13.59 40.84
C ILE A 153 17.92 14.65 40.95
N SER A 154 16.77 14.34 41.57
CA SER A 154 15.73 15.35 41.80
C SER A 154 16.19 16.48 42.71
N GLN A 155 17.16 16.23 43.60
CA GLN A 155 17.77 17.26 44.45
C GLN A 155 18.82 18.10 43.70
N THR A 156 19.45 17.55 42.65
CA THR A 156 20.51 18.25 41.88
C THR A 156 20.01 18.93 40.61
N MET A 157 19.10 18.31 39.86
CA MET A 157 18.62 18.79 38.54
C MET A 157 17.15 19.23 38.52
N GLY A 158 16.44 19.16 39.65
CA GLY A 158 15.02 19.44 39.76
C GLY A 158 14.12 18.34 39.16
N VAL A 159 12.92 18.16 39.72
CA VAL A 159 11.98 17.09 39.34
C VAL A 159 11.53 17.21 37.88
N ALA A 160 11.31 18.45 37.41
CA ALA A 160 10.82 18.73 36.06
C ALA A 160 11.76 18.22 34.95
N SER A 161 13.08 18.31 35.15
CA SER A 161 14.08 17.89 34.16
C SER A 161 14.03 16.39 33.86
N ILE A 162 13.74 15.57 34.88
CA ILE A 162 13.61 14.11 34.72
C ILE A 162 12.34 13.78 33.94
N ASP A 163 11.25 14.50 34.19
CA ASP A 163 9.97 14.28 33.51
C ASP A 163 10.05 14.68 32.03
N TYR A 164 10.75 15.77 31.69
CA TYR A 164 11.01 16.14 30.29
C TYR A 164 11.84 15.10 29.55
N LEU A 165 12.87 14.54 30.20
CA LEU A 165 13.66 13.45 29.62
C LEU A 165 12.80 12.20 29.38
N ALA A 166 11.94 11.86 30.35
CA ALA A 166 11.01 10.74 30.22
C ALA A 166 10.03 10.93 29.05
N ILE A 167 9.50 12.13 28.88
CA ILE A 167 8.61 12.49 27.77
C ILE A 167 9.37 12.39 26.43
N ALA A 168 10.59 12.94 26.35
CA ALA A 168 11.40 12.89 25.13
C ALA A 168 11.72 11.45 24.72
N LEU A 169 12.15 10.60 25.66
CA LEU A 169 12.38 9.18 25.42
C LEU A 169 11.11 8.45 25.00
N THR A 170 9.97 8.77 25.63
CA THR A 170 8.67 8.19 25.28
C THR A 170 8.28 8.53 23.85
N LEU A 171 8.48 9.78 23.41
CA LEU A 171 8.19 10.20 22.04
C LEU A 171 9.07 9.47 21.02
N ILE A 172 10.37 9.30 21.32
CA ILE A 172 11.30 8.56 20.45
C ILE A 172 10.86 7.10 20.32
N VAL A 173 10.63 6.42 21.46
CA VAL A 173 10.19 5.01 21.46
C VAL A 173 8.82 4.85 20.81
N PHE A 174 7.91 5.79 21.02
CA PHE A 174 6.59 5.82 20.39
C PHE A 174 6.71 5.85 18.86
N VAL A 175 7.51 6.76 18.30
CA VAL A 175 7.72 6.86 16.85
C VAL A 175 8.31 5.57 16.29
N ILE A 176 9.32 5.01 16.99
CA ILE A 176 9.94 3.73 16.59
C ILE A 176 8.90 2.60 16.63
N GLY A 177 8.05 2.54 17.66
CA GLY A 177 6.98 1.57 17.81
C GLY A 177 5.97 1.62 16.67
N VAL A 178 5.53 2.83 16.29
CA VAL A 178 4.63 3.04 15.14
C VAL A 178 5.27 2.55 13.85
N LEU A 179 6.53 2.94 13.58
CA LEU A 179 7.26 2.52 12.38
C LEU A 179 7.43 0.99 12.32
N TYR A 180 7.73 0.37 13.47
CA TYR A 180 7.86 -1.09 13.58
C TYR A 180 6.53 -1.79 13.26
N GLN A 181 5.43 -1.35 13.87
CA GLN A 181 4.10 -1.96 13.65
C GLN A 181 3.62 -1.84 12.20
N TYR A 182 4.03 -0.79 11.46
CA TYR A 182 3.75 -0.62 10.03
C TYR A 182 4.73 -1.35 9.09
N GLY A 183 5.72 -2.06 9.64
CA GLY A 183 6.63 -2.90 8.86
C GLY A 183 7.86 -2.18 8.30
N PHE A 184 8.15 -0.95 8.74
CA PHE A 184 9.32 -0.17 8.26
C PHE A 184 10.63 -0.96 8.36
N PHE A 185 10.88 -1.60 9.51
CA PHE A 185 12.12 -2.36 9.77
C PHE A 185 12.26 -3.65 8.96
N LYS A 186 11.22 -4.09 8.23
CA LYS A 186 11.32 -5.21 7.30
C LYS A 186 12.25 -4.85 6.13
N GLY A 187 12.19 -3.60 5.64
CA GLY A 187 13.05 -3.15 4.56
C GLY A 187 14.53 -3.02 4.94
N ILE A 188 14.85 -2.76 6.21
CA ILE A 188 16.25 -2.75 6.71
C ILE A 188 16.87 -4.14 6.55
N LYS A 189 16.14 -5.20 6.92
CA LYS A 189 16.62 -6.59 6.76
C LYS A 189 16.82 -6.99 5.30
N GLU A 190 16.11 -6.33 4.39
CA GLU A 190 16.14 -6.59 2.96
C GLU A 190 17.09 -5.65 2.21
N GLY A 191 17.90 -4.84 2.93
CA GLY A 191 18.89 -3.93 2.33
C GLY A 191 18.29 -2.77 1.53
N ARG A 192 17.02 -2.41 1.79
CA ARG A 192 16.30 -1.38 1.03
C ARG A 192 16.64 0.04 1.48
N SER A 193 16.55 1.00 0.55
CA SER A 193 16.80 2.41 0.86
C SER A 193 15.74 3.00 1.79
N THR A 194 16.08 4.06 2.53
CA THR A 194 15.14 4.74 3.43
C THR A 194 13.88 5.21 2.71
N ASP A 195 14.02 5.69 1.48
CA ASP A 195 12.91 6.18 0.68
C ASP A 195 11.94 5.06 0.28
N GLU A 196 12.47 3.89 -0.07
CA GLU A 196 11.67 2.69 -0.37
C GLU A 196 10.92 2.19 0.87
N MET A 197 11.57 2.25 2.03
CA MET A 197 10.94 1.87 3.31
C MET A 197 9.80 2.81 3.68
N PHE A 198 9.99 4.13 3.55
CA PHE A 198 8.90 5.10 3.77
C PHE A 198 7.78 4.96 2.74
N ARG A 199 8.11 4.59 1.49
CA ARG A 199 7.11 4.29 0.45
C ARG A 199 6.28 3.07 0.79
N GLU A 200 6.89 2.00 1.30
CA GLU A 200 6.16 0.80 1.78
C GLU A 200 5.25 1.13 2.96
N VAL A 201 5.73 1.90 3.95
CA VAL A 201 4.89 2.33 5.08
C VAL A 201 3.69 3.13 4.57
N ARG A 202 3.90 4.07 3.65
CA ARG A 202 2.81 4.85 3.04
C ARG A 202 1.84 3.95 2.26
N ALA A 203 2.34 2.95 1.56
CA ALA A 203 1.51 1.98 0.83
C ALA A 203 0.69 1.11 1.79
N ASN A 204 1.28 0.61 2.88
CA ASN A 204 0.60 -0.17 3.92
C ASN A 204 -0.53 0.66 4.55
N ILE A 205 -0.22 1.90 4.93
CA ILE A 205 -1.20 2.87 5.44
C ILE A 205 -2.34 3.02 4.42
N LYS A 206 -2.05 3.34 3.14
CA LYS A 206 -3.07 3.54 2.10
C LYS A 206 -3.92 2.27 1.89
N SER A 207 -3.31 1.10 1.85
CA SER A 207 -3.99 -0.18 1.63
C SER A 207 -5.03 -0.50 2.72
N ASP A 208 -4.77 -0.09 3.97
CA ASP A 208 -5.71 -0.29 5.08
C ASP A 208 -6.97 0.59 4.94
N TYR A 209 -6.84 1.76 4.31
CA TYR A 209 -7.98 2.62 3.99
C TYR A 209 -8.78 2.06 2.79
N THR A 210 -8.09 1.70 1.70
CA THR A 210 -8.75 1.34 0.42
C THR A 210 -9.47 -0.01 0.46
N ASN A 211 -8.95 -1.00 1.19
CA ASN A 211 -9.61 -2.31 1.33
C ASN A 211 -10.90 -2.24 2.16
N LYS A 212 -11.07 -1.24 3.04
CA LYS A 212 -12.28 -1.10 3.87
C LYS A 212 -13.36 -0.26 3.20
N THR A 213 -13.00 0.76 2.43
CA THR A 213 -13.99 1.53 1.65
C THR A 213 -14.65 0.68 0.56
N LYS A 214 -13.97 -0.36 0.06
CA LYS A 214 -14.55 -1.36 -0.87
C LYS A 214 -15.66 -2.23 -0.25
N ILE A 215 -15.76 -2.28 1.09
CA ILE A 215 -16.82 -2.99 1.84
C ILE A 215 -18.08 -2.11 1.97
N SER A 216 -17.96 -0.80 1.71
CA SER A 216 -19.08 0.12 1.58
C SER A 216 -19.41 0.23 0.09
N GLY A 217 -20.32 -0.62 -0.42
CA GLY A 217 -20.65 -0.80 -1.83
C GLY A 217 -21.17 0.44 -2.58
N TYR A 218 -20.32 1.44 -2.78
CA TYR A 218 -20.57 2.61 -3.61
C TYR A 218 -20.03 2.47 -5.05
N ASP A 219 -19.41 1.33 -5.39
CA ASP A 219 -18.91 1.07 -6.75
C ASP A 219 -19.99 0.50 -7.70
N GLU A 220 -21.23 0.24 -7.23
CA GLU A 220 -22.30 -0.36 -8.06
C GLU A 220 -23.43 0.58 -8.50
N LEU A 221 -23.46 1.85 -8.07
CA LEU A 221 -24.48 2.79 -8.56
C LEU A 221 -24.01 3.47 -9.85
N ARG A 222 -24.07 2.74 -10.97
CA ARG A 222 -24.16 3.37 -12.28
C ARG A 222 -25.47 4.18 -12.33
N PRO A 223 -25.49 5.45 -12.76
CA PRO A 223 -26.74 6.10 -13.08
C PRO A 223 -27.40 5.31 -14.21
N VAL A 224 -28.58 4.75 -13.91
CA VAL A 224 -29.48 4.19 -14.92
C VAL A 224 -29.77 5.34 -15.89
N GLY A 225 -29.28 5.22 -17.13
CA GLY A 225 -29.51 6.21 -18.15
C GLY A 225 -31.00 6.41 -18.36
N PHE A 226 -31.50 7.60 -18.05
CA PHE A 226 -32.80 8.03 -18.53
C PHE A 226 -32.74 8.08 -20.05
N GLY A 227 -33.42 7.14 -20.71
CA GLY A 227 -33.65 7.17 -22.14
C GLY A 227 -34.45 8.42 -22.50
N SER A 228 -33.88 9.27 -23.34
CA SER A 228 -34.62 10.35 -24.00
C SER A 228 -35.61 9.73 -24.99
N PRO A 229 -36.90 10.10 -24.98
CA PRO A 229 -37.83 9.69 -26.01
C PRO A 229 -37.45 10.36 -27.33
N SER A 230 -37.40 9.56 -28.39
CA SER A 230 -37.38 9.98 -29.78
C SER A 230 -38.63 10.82 -30.08
N PHE A 231 -38.44 12.05 -30.56
CA PHE A 231 -39.50 12.85 -31.16
C PHE A 231 -39.13 13.15 -32.62
N GLU A 232 -40.01 12.71 -33.51
CA GLU A 232 -39.94 12.86 -34.97
C GLU A 232 -40.10 14.35 -35.38
N GLY A 233 -39.62 14.68 -36.60
CA GLY A 233 -39.55 16.05 -37.17
C GLY A 233 -40.91 16.72 -37.50
N PRO A 234 -41.03 17.68 -38.46
CA PRO A 234 -40.17 17.89 -39.64
C PRO A 234 -39.87 19.37 -40.05
N SER A 235 -38.95 19.49 -41.02
CA SER A 235 -38.83 20.47 -42.13
C SER A 235 -39.26 21.94 -41.97
N ASN A 236 -38.34 22.87 -42.29
CA ASN A 236 -38.46 23.95 -43.32
C ASN A 236 -37.23 24.89 -43.28
N PHE A 237 -36.53 25.09 -44.41
CA PHE A 237 -36.54 26.32 -45.26
C PHE A 237 -36.10 27.58 -44.48
N THR A 238 -35.03 28.32 -44.80
CA THR A 238 -34.65 28.99 -46.07
C THR A 238 -33.24 29.63 -46.02
N ASN A 239 -32.57 29.65 -47.18
CA ASN A 239 -31.85 30.75 -47.87
C ASN A 239 -30.64 31.45 -47.20
N ASP A 240 -29.44 31.40 -47.82
CA ASP A 240 -28.91 32.23 -48.95
C ASP A 240 -28.10 33.40 -48.35
N TYR A 241 -26.79 33.59 -48.59
CA TYR A 241 -26.05 34.08 -49.77
C TYR A 241 -24.56 33.70 -49.54
N ARG A 242 -23.63 33.51 -50.49
CA ARG A 242 -23.35 34.21 -51.75
C ARG A 242 -22.36 33.38 -52.61
N LYS A 243 -22.56 33.39 -53.93
CA LYS A 243 -21.67 32.92 -55.03
C LYS A 243 -20.32 33.68 -55.02
N GLU A 244 -19.21 33.14 -55.53
CA GLU A 244 -18.85 33.12 -56.97
C GLU A 244 -17.78 32.05 -57.31
N THR A 245 -17.92 31.48 -58.51
CA THR A 245 -17.02 30.60 -59.30
C THR A 245 -16.55 31.40 -60.55
N PRO A 246 -15.78 30.88 -61.54
CA PRO A 246 -14.95 29.65 -61.66
C PRO A 246 -13.60 29.82 -62.42
N ALA A 247 -12.83 28.70 -62.49
CA ALA A 247 -11.90 28.27 -63.57
C ALA A 247 -10.67 29.18 -63.89
N THR A 248 -9.49 28.72 -64.30
CA THR A 248 -9.12 27.81 -65.39
C THR A 248 -7.66 27.34 -65.25
N SER A 249 -7.33 26.30 -66.00
CA SER A 249 -6.04 25.66 -66.27
C SER A 249 -4.96 26.58 -66.89
N ASN A 250 -3.68 26.30 -66.63
CA ASN A 250 -2.73 25.74 -67.62
C ASN A 250 -1.26 25.82 -67.16
N ASP A 251 -0.52 24.83 -67.68
CA ASP A 251 0.91 24.56 -67.62
C ASP A 251 1.83 25.73 -68.02
N ASN A 252 3.02 25.85 -67.41
CA ASN A 252 4.32 25.49 -68.02
C ASN A 252 5.55 26.18 -67.38
N TYR A 253 6.65 25.43 -67.46
CA TYR A 253 8.04 25.63 -67.02
C TYR A 253 8.72 26.97 -67.37
N VAL A 254 9.57 27.49 -66.46
CA VAL A 254 10.87 28.12 -66.76
C VAL A 254 11.86 27.94 -65.59
N THR A 255 13.06 27.44 -65.91
CA THR A 255 14.30 27.33 -65.11
C THR A 255 15.14 28.61 -65.08
N GLN A 256 16.11 28.70 -64.15
CA GLN A 256 17.28 29.62 -63.99
C GLN A 256 17.18 30.51 -62.74
N ASP A 257 18.20 30.79 -61.93
CA ASP A 257 19.63 30.48 -61.96
C ASP A 257 20.24 30.63 -60.54
N LYS A 258 21.34 29.92 -60.27
CA LYS A 258 22.23 30.16 -59.11
C LYS A 258 23.11 31.40 -59.37
N PRO A 259 23.52 32.10 -58.30
CA PRO A 259 24.90 32.60 -58.24
C PRO A 259 25.69 32.03 -57.04
N LYS A 260 26.99 31.82 -57.29
CA LYS A 260 28.09 31.43 -56.38
C LYS A 260 28.81 32.72 -55.86
N PRO A 261 29.85 32.68 -54.99
CA PRO A 261 29.94 33.49 -53.78
C PRO A 261 31.10 34.52 -53.79
N GLU A 262 31.15 35.42 -52.80
CA GLU A 262 32.33 36.09 -52.23
C GLU A 262 31.90 37.18 -51.22
N PRO A 263 32.76 37.72 -50.33
CA PRO A 263 33.82 37.10 -49.53
C PRO A 263 33.62 37.39 -48.02
N VAL A 264 34.46 36.73 -47.21
CA VAL A 264 34.52 36.80 -45.74
C VAL A 264 34.99 38.18 -45.25
N SER A 265 34.30 38.76 -44.26
CA SER A 265 34.86 39.83 -43.41
C SER A 265 34.60 39.54 -41.94
N ASP A 266 35.67 39.71 -41.16
CA ASP A 266 35.77 39.49 -39.72
C ASP A 266 34.69 40.19 -38.90
N TYR A 267 34.05 39.44 -38.00
CA TYR A 267 33.35 40.03 -36.86
C TYR A 267 33.60 39.24 -35.58
N GLU A 268 33.84 40.03 -34.53
CA GLU A 268 34.35 39.74 -33.20
C GLU A 268 33.60 38.64 -32.44
N ILE A 269 34.37 37.89 -31.63
CA ILE A 269 33.88 36.91 -30.67
C ILE A 269 33.21 37.64 -29.49
N PRO A 270 31.89 37.49 -29.25
CA PRO A 270 31.28 37.95 -28.02
C PRO A 270 31.56 36.94 -26.89
N GLN A 271 31.99 37.45 -25.75
CA GLN A 271 32.24 36.70 -24.51
C GLN A 271 31.04 35.85 -24.07
N PRO A 272 31.25 34.65 -23.49
CA PRO A 272 30.16 33.73 -23.15
C PRO A 272 29.25 34.30 -22.06
N GLN A 273 27.95 34.41 -22.38
CA GLN A 273 26.90 34.72 -21.42
C GLN A 273 26.75 33.60 -20.38
N LYS A 274 26.72 34.02 -19.11
CA LYS A 274 26.50 33.20 -17.92
C LYS A 274 25.10 32.56 -17.98
N VAL A 275 25.02 31.28 -18.36
CA VAL A 275 23.79 30.50 -18.34
C VAL A 275 23.36 30.30 -16.88
N ILE A 276 22.25 30.93 -16.50
CA ILE A 276 21.58 30.68 -15.22
C ILE A 276 20.74 29.41 -15.43
N ASP A 277 21.24 28.28 -14.92
CA ASP A 277 20.50 27.02 -14.84
C ASP A 277 19.25 27.22 -13.99
N THR A 278 18.10 27.34 -14.65
CA THR A 278 16.79 27.21 -14.00
C THR A 278 16.36 25.76 -14.16
N PRO A 279 16.18 24.97 -13.08
CA PRO A 279 15.84 23.57 -13.22
C PRO A 279 14.48 23.41 -13.90
N ARG A 280 14.51 22.75 -15.06
CA ARG A 280 13.35 22.35 -15.86
C ARG A 280 12.44 21.48 -14.99
N GLN A 281 11.30 22.03 -14.58
CA GLN A 281 10.25 21.30 -13.87
C GLN A 281 9.83 20.09 -14.73
N VAL A 282 10.17 18.89 -14.28
CA VAL A 282 9.63 17.65 -14.84
C VAL A 282 8.16 17.61 -14.44
N GLN A 283 7.30 17.90 -15.41
CA GLN A 283 5.86 17.86 -15.24
C GLN A 283 5.44 16.41 -15.01
N TYR A 284 5.20 16.04 -13.76
CA TYR A 284 4.57 14.76 -13.40
C TYR A 284 3.15 14.76 -13.99
N SER A 285 2.96 14.02 -15.08
CA SER A 285 1.64 13.67 -15.55
C SER A 285 0.89 12.91 -14.45
N SER A 286 -0.36 13.29 -14.25
CA SER A 286 -1.26 12.76 -13.24
C SER A 286 -1.35 11.22 -13.27
N PRO A 287 -1.63 10.56 -12.13
CA PRO A 287 -1.76 9.10 -12.10
C PRO A 287 -2.88 8.66 -13.05
N VAL A 288 -2.54 7.74 -13.95
CA VAL A 288 -3.47 7.05 -14.84
C VAL A 288 -4.53 6.38 -13.97
N SER A 289 -5.80 6.75 -14.17
CA SER A 289 -6.94 6.20 -13.45
C SER A 289 -7.04 4.68 -13.65
N GLU A 290 -7.25 3.92 -12.58
CA GLU A 290 -7.32 2.45 -12.51
C GLU A 290 -8.48 1.80 -13.31
N SER A 291 -9.15 2.53 -14.22
CA SER A 291 -10.43 2.09 -14.79
C SER A 291 -10.35 1.28 -16.10
N ASN A 292 -9.16 1.04 -16.68
CA ASN A 292 -9.05 0.40 -18.00
C ASN A 292 -7.99 -0.74 -18.09
N THR A 293 -7.61 -1.39 -17.00
CA THR A 293 -6.71 -2.55 -17.07
C THR A 293 -7.46 -3.79 -17.58
N SER A 294 -7.56 -3.93 -18.91
CA SER A 294 -8.02 -5.18 -19.52
C SER A 294 -6.92 -6.23 -19.36
N PHE A 295 -7.23 -7.36 -18.73
CA PHE A 295 -6.36 -8.53 -18.66
C PHE A 295 -6.84 -9.59 -19.65
N THR A 296 -5.90 -10.25 -20.31
CA THR A 296 -6.17 -11.52 -20.98
C THR A 296 -6.00 -12.61 -19.94
N GLN A 297 -7.12 -13.16 -19.47
CA GLN A 297 -7.13 -14.35 -18.63
C GLN A 297 -7.35 -15.57 -19.51
N MET A 298 -6.38 -16.49 -19.44
CA MET A 298 -6.41 -17.82 -20.03
C MET A 298 -6.70 -18.84 -18.91
N ALA A 299 -6.66 -20.15 -19.19
CA ALA A 299 -7.03 -21.16 -18.22
C ALA A 299 -6.11 -21.15 -16.99
N THR A 300 -4.80 -20.94 -17.21
CA THR A 300 -3.77 -21.00 -16.16
C THR A 300 -2.90 -19.73 -16.11
N ILE A 301 -3.03 -18.85 -17.10
CA ILE A 301 -2.21 -17.62 -17.21
C ILE A 301 -3.08 -16.37 -17.24
N LYS A 302 -2.70 -15.34 -16.48
CA LYS A 302 -3.27 -13.99 -16.57
C LYS A 302 -2.17 -12.97 -16.84
N VAL A 303 -2.34 -12.22 -17.93
CA VAL A 303 -1.41 -11.18 -18.40
C VAL A 303 -2.18 -9.92 -18.82
N ALA A 304 -1.55 -8.75 -18.72
CA ALA A 304 -2.19 -7.50 -19.15
C ALA A 304 -2.37 -7.46 -20.67
N LYS A 305 -3.58 -7.11 -21.13
CA LYS A 305 -3.92 -6.95 -22.56
C LYS A 305 -3.55 -5.57 -23.08
N VAL A 306 -3.75 -4.54 -22.25
CA VAL A 306 -3.47 -3.15 -22.58
C VAL A 306 -2.40 -2.65 -21.61
N VAL A 307 -1.28 -2.21 -22.16
CA VAL A 307 -0.14 -1.70 -21.40
C VAL A 307 -0.07 -0.18 -21.58
N PRO A 308 0.15 0.62 -20.52
CA PRO A 308 0.40 2.05 -20.63
C PRO A 308 1.57 2.38 -21.57
N GLN A 309 1.48 3.49 -22.31
CA GLN A 309 2.54 3.93 -23.25
C GLN A 309 3.91 4.17 -22.59
N THR A 310 3.93 4.35 -21.27
CA THR A 310 5.15 4.58 -20.48
C THR A 310 5.97 3.31 -20.25
N LEU A 311 5.37 2.12 -20.40
CA LEU A 311 6.06 0.84 -20.26
C LEU A 311 6.47 0.30 -21.63
N LYS A 312 7.69 -0.25 -21.69
CA LYS A 312 8.24 -0.85 -22.91
C LYS A 312 8.01 -2.35 -22.91
N PHE A 313 7.52 -2.87 -24.04
CA PHE A 313 7.54 -4.31 -24.28
C PHE A 313 8.99 -4.78 -24.38
N VAL A 314 9.30 -5.88 -23.68
CA VAL A 314 10.56 -6.59 -23.92
C VAL A 314 10.56 -7.19 -25.32
N PRO A 315 11.75 -7.40 -25.92
CA PRO A 315 11.85 -8.08 -27.21
C PRO A 315 11.17 -9.45 -27.18
N GLY A 316 10.63 -9.86 -28.32
CA GLY A 316 10.00 -11.17 -28.48
C GLY A 316 8.61 -11.35 -27.88
N TYR A 317 8.29 -12.62 -27.64
CA TYR A 317 7.08 -13.11 -26.99
C TYR A 317 7.36 -14.46 -26.31
N LEU A 318 6.48 -14.83 -25.37
CA LEU A 318 6.45 -16.17 -24.79
C LEU A 318 5.33 -16.96 -25.43
N GLU A 319 5.62 -18.20 -25.79
CA GLU A 319 4.66 -19.18 -26.29
C GLU A 319 4.53 -20.33 -25.29
N VAL A 320 3.31 -20.63 -24.86
CA VAL A 320 3.04 -21.74 -23.95
C VAL A 320 3.13 -23.05 -24.73
N ILE A 321 3.96 -23.98 -24.30
CA ILE A 321 4.19 -25.25 -25.02
C ILE A 321 3.65 -26.48 -24.29
N GLU A 322 3.36 -26.34 -22.99
CA GLU A 322 2.76 -27.38 -22.15
C GLU A 322 1.71 -26.77 -21.18
N GLY A 323 0.67 -27.55 -20.85
CA GLY A 323 -0.44 -27.12 -20.00
C GLY A 323 -1.72 -26.75 -20.77
N ALA A 324 -2.76 -26.33 -20.03
CA ALA A 324 -4.08 -26.03 -20.59
C ALA A 324 -4.10 -24.86 -21.61
N ASP A 325 -3.10 -23.98 -21.53
CA ASP A 325 -2.95 -22.81 -22.41
C ASP A 325 -1.98 -23.04 -23.58
N LYS A 326 -1.64 -24.30 -23.89
CA LYS A 326 -0.71 -24.66 -24.97
C LYS A 326 -1.08 -23.99 -26.31
N GLY A 327 -0.07 -23.42 -26.96
CA GLY A 327 -0.17 -22.70 -28.24
C GLY A 327 -0.48 -21.21 -28.11
N ARG A 328 -0.77 -20.71 -26.90
CA ARG A 328 -1.00 -19.28 -26.67
C ARG A 328 0.31 -18.51 -26.71
N LYS A 329 0.27 -17.33 -27.34
CA LYS A 329 1.41 -16.41 -27.49
C LYS A 329 1.07 -15.08 -26.87
N PHE A 330 1.99 -14.51 -26.10
CA PHE A 330 1.78 -13.20 -25.48
C PHE A 330 3.08 -12.42 -25.32
N LYS A 331 2.97 -11.10 -25.45
CA LYS A 331 4.03 -10.15 -25.13
C LYS A 331 3.80 -9.60 -23.73
N VAL A 332 4.88 -9.23 -23.05
CA VAL A 332 4.81 -8.67 -21.71
C VAL A 332 5.64 -7.39 -21.67
N ALA A 333 5.14 -6.40 -20.95
CA ALA A 333 5.88 -5.17 -20.74
C ALA A 333 6.81 -5.32 -19.55
N GLY A 334 8.04 -4.81 -19.63
CA GLY A 334 8.93 -4.80 -18.49
C GLY A 334 8.70 -3.55 -17.63
N TYR A 335 8.76 -3.73 -16.31
CA TYR A 335 8.68 -2.65 -15.35
C TYR A 335 10.10 -2.07 -15.15
N PRO A 336 10.32 -0.76 -15.29
CA PRO A 336 11.65 -0.18 -15.17
C PRO A 336 12.17 -0.26 -13.72
N THR A 337 13.33 -0.87 -13.55
CA THR A 337 14.06 -0.98 -12.27
C THR A 337 15.53 -0.59 -12.44
N ALA A 338 16.28 -0.49 -11.34
CA ALA A 338 17.73 -0.27 -11.38
C ALA A 338 18.47 -1.40 -12.13
N ASP A 339 17.90 -2.61 -12.13
CA ASP A 339 18.45 -3.80 -12.77
C ASP A 339 18.07 -3.93 -14.25
N GLY A 340 17.25 -3.04 -14.80
CA GLY A 340 16.69 -3.13 -16.15
C GLY A 340 15.17 -3.22 -16.15
N ASN A 341 14.59 -3.60 -17.29
CA ASN A 341 13.14 -3.78 -17.41
C ASN A 341 12.76 -5.20 -16.94
N VAL A 342 12.07 -5.30 -15.81
CA VAL A 342 11.79 -6.57 -15.13
C VAL A 342 10.36 -7.03 -15.40
N ILE A 343 10.23 -8.30 -15.74
CA ILE A 343 8.97 -9.04 -15.83
C ILE A 343 8.97 -10.06 -14.71
N SER A 344 7.97 -10.01 -13.85
CA SER A 344 7.82 -10.98 -12.77
C SER A 344 6.92 -12.14 -13.19
N ILE A 345 7.26 -13.35 -12.76
CA ILE A 345 6.50 -14.58 -13.00
C ILE A 345 6.17 -15.20 -11.65
N GLY A 346 4.92 -15.59 -11.44
CA GLY A 346 4.52 -16.32 -10.24
C GLY A 346 3.02 -16.35 -10.03
N ARG A 347 2.59 -16.94 -8.92
CA ARG A 347 1.17 -17.08 -8.58
C ARG A 347 0.56 -15.88 -7.85
N GLU A 348 1.39 -14.98 -7.34
CA GLU A 348 0.94 -13.80 -6.60
C GLU A 348 0.04 -12.89 -7.46
N GLU A 349 -1.06 -12.38 -6.89
CA GLU A 349 -1.83 -11.34 -7.57
C GLU A 349 -1.14 -9.99 -7.34
N ILE A 350 -0.58 -9.41 -8.41
CA ILE A 350 0.03 -8.08 -8.37
C ILE A 350 -1.01 -7.03 -8.79
N ARG A 351 -1.07 -5.91 -8.07
CA ARG A 351 -1.97 -4.77 -8.33
C ARG A 351 -1.20 -3.50 -8.69
N GLY A 352 -1.89 -2.55 -9.30
CA GLY A 352 -1.32 -1.26 -9.74
C GLY A 352 -0.41 -1.41 -10.96
N GLU A 353 0.52 -0.47 -11.14
CA GLU A 353 1.37 -0.40 -12.34
C GLU A 353 2.24 -1.63 -12.59
N ARG A 354 2.65 -2.34 -11.53
CA ARG A 354 3.44 -3.58 -11.67
C ARG A 354 2.64 -4.74 -12.26
N SER A 355 1.31 -4.68 -12.24
CA SER A 355 0.45 -5.73 -12.82
C SER A 355 0.60 -5.84 -14.34
N TYR A 356 1.02 -4.76 -15.03
CA TYR A 356 1.31 -4.76 -16.46
C TYR A 356 2.59 -5.55 -16.83
N SER A 357 3.44 -5.80 -15.84
CA SER A 357 4.73 -6.46 -15.97
C SER A 357 4.80 -7.75 -15.15
N HIS A 358 3.65 -8.38 -14.99
CA HIS A 358 3.50 -9.62 -14.25
C HIS A 358 2.80 -10.68 -15.09
N ILE A 359 3.41 -11.86 -15.14
CA ILE A 359 2.81 -13.07 -15.68
C ILE A 359 2.28 -13.86 -14.49
N GLN A 360 0.97 -13.76 -14.25
CA GLN A 360 0.34 -14.48 -13.16
C GLN A 360 0.03 -15.92 -13.60
N LEU A 361 0.60 -16.89 -12.91
CA LEU A 361 0.36 -18.32 -13.11
C LEU A 361 -0.57 -18.84 -12.00
N LEU A 362 -1.75 -19.33 -12.36
CA LEU A 362 -2.75 -19.78 -11.41
C LEU A 362 -2.47 -21.19 -10.85
N GLU A 363 -1.50 -21.89 -11.43
CA GLU A 363 -1.15 -23.25 -11.05
C GLU A 363 -0.58 -23.36 -9.64
N LYS A 364 -1.10 -24.30 -8.85
CA LYS A 364 -0.70 -24.48 -7.44
C LYS A 364 0.75 -24.93 -7.30
N THR A 365 1.31 -25.59 -8.31
CA THR A 365 2.70 -26.03 -8.37
C THR A 365 3.69 -24.87 -8.55
N VAL A 366 3.19 -23.68 -8.91
CA VAL A 366 3.99 -22.47 -9.07
C VAL A 366 4.04 -21.67 -7.77
N SER A 367 5.24 -21.21 -7.43
CA SER A 367 5.50 -20.37 -6.27
C SER A 367 4.88 -18.99 -6.43
N ARG A 368 4.57 -18.31 -5.32
CA ARG A 368 4.03 -16.94 -5.36
C ARG A 368 4.94 -15.99 -6.13
N LYS A 369 6.26 -16.08 -5.86
CA LYS A 369 7.33 -15.45 -6.62
C LYS A 369 8.18 -16.55 -7.20
N GLN A 370 8.08 -16.78 -8.50
CA GLN A 370 8.69 -17.94 -9.14
C GLN A 370 9.99 -17.55 -9.83
N ALA A 371 9.93 -16.60 -10.75
CA ALA A 371 11.07 -16.16 -11.54
C ALA A 371 10.92 -14.70 -11.98
N GLU A 372 12.01 -14.12 -12.43
CA GLU A 372 12.03 -12.82 -13.10
C GLU A 372 12.73 -12.95 -14.45
N ILE A 373 12.19 -12.30 -15.48
CA ILE A 373 12.89 -12.04 -16.74
C ILE A 373 13.34 -10.58 -16.70
N ILE A 374 14.61 -10.32 -17.00
CA ILE A 374 15.23 -9.01 -16.88
C ILE A 374 15.81 -8.64 -18.25
N GLU A 375 15.37 -7.52 -18.81
CA GLU A 375 15.97 -6.96 -20.02
C GLU A 375 17.02 -5.92 -19.64
N ARG A 376 18.24 -6.13 -20.15
CA ARG A 376 19.39 -5.23 -19.99
C ARG A 376 20.06 -5.02 -21.33
N LYS A 377 20.04 -3.77 -21.82
CA LYS A 377 20.74 -3.35 -23.05
C LYS A 377 20.43 -4.23 -24.26
N GLY A 378 19.19 -4.73 -24.37
CA GLY A 378 18.74 -5.58 -25.47
C GLY A 378 18.89 -7.09 -25.24
N SER A 379 19.63 -7.52 -24.21
CA SER A 379 19.72 -8.94 -23.82
C SER A 379 18.69 -9.27 -22.74
N LEU A 380 18.11 -10.47 -22.82
CA LEU A 380 17.22 -11.00 -21.78
C LEU A 380 17.98 -11.94 -20.87
N TYR A 381 17.60 -11.91 -19.61
CA TYR A 381 18.09 -12.82 -18.59
C TYR A 381 16.93 -13.38 -17.80
N ILE A 382 17.07 -14.59 -17.28
CA ILE A 382 16.12 -15.21 -16.36
C ILE A 382 16.78 -15.45 -15.01
N LYS A 383 16.03 -15.20 -13.95
CA LYS A 383 16.45 -15.34 -12.56
C LYS A 383 15.42 -16.16 -11.79
N ASN A 384 15.86 -17.24 -11.15
CA ASN A 384 14.98 -18.03 -10.29
C ASN A 384 14.83 -17.36 -8.91
N LEU A 385 13.60 -17.27 -8.41
CA LEU A 385 13.27 -16.75 -7.08
C LEU A 385 12.71 -17.82 -6.13
N SER A 386 12.34 -19.00 -6.64
CA SER A 386 11.76 -20.07 -5.82
C SER A 386 12.81 -20.98 -5.21
N GLU A 387 12.63 -21.31 -3.92
CA GLU A 387 13.42 -22.29 -3.17
C GLU A 387 12.74 -23.69 -3.11
N THR A 388 11.49 -23.80 -3.57
CA THR A 388 10.71 -25.05 -3.46
C THR A 388 10.69 -25.83 -4.77
N ASN A 389 10.24 -25.16 -5.84
CA ASN A 389 10.18 -25.73 -7.18
C ASN A 389 11.00 -24.82 -8.08
N PHE A 390 12.22 -25.24 -8.37
CA PHE A 390 13.17 -24.45 -9.15
C PHE A 390 12.64 -24.19 -10.55
N THR A 391 12.96 -23.01 -11.06
CA THR A 391 12.74 -22.68 -12.48
C THR A 391 13.80 -23.41 -13.30
N GLN A 392 13.39 -24.09 -14.37
CA GLN A 392 14.30 -24.79 -15.26
C GLN A 392 14.44 -24.02 -16.59
N LEU A 393 15.67 -23.94 -17.09
CA LEU A 393 16.00 -23.41 -18.40
C LEU A 393 16.59 -24.54 -19.24
N ASN A 394 15.91 -24.88 -20.34
CA ASN A 394 16.27 -25.99 -21.22
C ASN A 394 16.42 -27.34 -20.49
N GLY A 395 15.61 -27.56 -19.45
CA GLY A 395 15.62 -28.76 -18.61
C GLY A 395 16.62 -28.75 -17.45
N ASN A 396 17.50 -27.74 -17.37
CA ASN A 396 18.43 -27.58 -16.25
C ASN A 396 17.86 -26.63 -15.20
N GLU A 397 17.91 -27.02 -13.92
CA GLU A 397 17.48 -26.15 -12.81
C GLU A 397 18.42 -24.96 -12.65
N ILE A 398 17.84 -23.77 -12.52
CA ILE A 398 18.57 -22.53 -12.23
C ILE A 398 18.61 -22.32 -10.70
N PRO A 399 19.80 -22.20 -10.08
CA PRO A 399 19.92 -21.91 -8.65
C PRO A 399 19.22 -20.61 -8.23
N VAL A 400 18.82 -20.55 -6.96
CA VAL A 400 18.11 -19.38 -6.41
C VAL A 400 18.98 -18.13 -6.49
N GLN A 401 18.41 -17.02 -6.98
CA GLN A 401 19.07 -15.73 -7.21
C GLN A 401 20.14 -15.68 -8.32
N GLU A 402 20.46 -16.78 -8.98
CA GLU A 402 21.39 -16.76 -10.12
C GLU A 402 20.69 -16.31 -11.41
N VAL A 403 21.47 -15.62 -12.25
CA VAL A 403 20.99 -14.98 -13.48
C VAL A 403 21.61 -15.69 -14.67
N PHE A 404 20.75 -16.21 -15.55
CA PHE A 404 21.15 -16.90 -16.78
C PHE A 404 20.67 -16.11 -17.98
N GLU A 405 21.44 -16.08 -19.05
CA GLU A 405 21.02 -15.45 -20.30
C GLU A 405 19.88 -16.25 -20.95
N LEU A 406 18.88 -15.55 -21.48
CA LEU A 406 17.70 -16.12 -22.11
C LEU A 406 17.73 -15.83 -23.62
N ASN A 407 17.93 -16.86 -24.42
CA ASN A 407 18.05 -16.80 -25.87
C ASN A 407 16.77 -17.24 -26.58
N SER A 408 16.57 -16.75 -27.80
CA SER A 408 15.44 -17.18 -28.63
C SER A 408 15.48 -18.69 -28.87
N GLY A 409 14.39 -19.38 -28.55
CA GLY A 409 14.28 -20.83 -28.60
C GLY A 409 14.40 -21.51 -27.23
N ASP A 410 14.83 -20.79 -26.19
CA ASP A 410 14.98 -21.36 -24.85
C ASP A 410 13.63 -21.70 -24.22
N ARG A 411 13.61 -22.83 -23.53
CA ARG A 411 12.46 -23.36 -22.80
C ARG A 411 12.57 -23.02 -21.32
N ILE A 412 11.55 -22.37 -20.80
CA ILE A 412 11.43 -21.99 -19.39
C ILE A 412 10.32 -22.83 -18.78
N LYS A 413 10.66 -23.69 -17.81
CA LYS A 413 9.68 -24.48 -17.06
C LYS A 413 9.55 -23.98 -15.64
N THR A 414 8.32 -23.73 -15.22
CA THR A 414 7.94 -23.29 -13.89
C THR A 414 6.78 -24.14 -13.37
N GLY A 415 7.07 -25.12 -12.50
CA GLY A 415 6.06 -26.09 -12.08
C GLY A 415 5.52 -26.90 -13.27
N GLU A 416 4.20 -26.88 -13.47
CA GLU A 416 3.51 -27.56 -14.57
C GLU A 416 3.36 -26.72 -15.84
N VAL A 417 3.86 -25.48 -15.85
CA VAL A 417 3.77 -24.58 -17.01
C VAL A 417 5.14 -24.46 -17.68
N GLU A 418 5.19 -24.68 -19.00
CA GLU A 418 6.39 -24.52 -19.81
C GLU A 418 6.16 -23.51 -20.94
N PHE A 419 7.10 -22.58 -21.09
CA PHE A 419 7.13 -21.55 -22.11
C PHE A 419 8.35 -21.74 -23.02
N ILE A 420 8.25 -21.31 -24.26
CA ILE A 420 9.40 -21.05 -25.13
C ILE A 420 9.49 -19.55 -25.41
N TYR A 421 10.68 -18.98 -25.24
CA TYR A 421 10.95 -17.60 -25.61
C TYR A 421 11.26 -17.50 -27.10
N ARG A 422 10.68 -16.52 -27.79
CA ARG A 422 10.96 -16.24 -29.22
C ARG A 422 11.17 -14.74 -29.40
N ALA A 423 12.37 -14.35 -29.84
CA ALA A 423 12.76 -12.95 -30.07
C ALA A 423 12.00 -12.28 -31.21
#